data_AF-A0A7W7QP21-F1
#
_entry.id   AF-A0A7W7QP21-F1
#
_cell.length_a   1.000
_cell.length_b   1.000
_cell.length_c   1.000
_cell.angle_alpha   90.00
_cell.angle_beta   90.00
_cell.angle_gamma   90.00
#
_symmetry.space_group_name_H-M   'P 1'
#
loop_
_entity.id
_entity.type
_entity.pdbx_description
1 polymer ?
#
loop_
_entity_poly.entity_id
_entity_poly.type
_entity_poly.pdbx_seq_one_letter_code
_entity_poly.pdbx_strand_id
1 'polypeptide(L)'
;MGIRPCRRRAARLTAGALLALQISFIALASDGNAEIGTANSPAAVMIVDPPVVSARVARAGLYDLGVLETARHYTRDLYRRSVALREAVDLDTGLWEREGLSEPQRPVGESRVRKSQVQTSARTAHRLPSVRMAHTQAAQLLKQAGLGWKSSGRCTSRGNGRCTSLEAVRTETVNRVIDLKRESKCPVVITGGTEVGHAPGLYSHYGGYKLDIKPNQCISRYIKSEFPYQRTRGDGAPLYGDSQTVYARESNHWDILFR
;
A
#
# COMPACT_ATOMS: atom_id res chain seq x y z
N MET A 1 -62.44 -18.33 -17.97
CA MET A 1 -61.93 -19.66 -18.35
C MET A 1 -61.24 -19.54 -19.71
N GLY A 2 -59.96 -19.94 -19.80
CA GLY A 2 -59.23 -19.92 -21.07
C GLY A 2 -57.70 -19.88 -20.88
N ILE A 3 -57.16 -20.87 -20.19
CA ILE A 3 -55.71 -21.07 -20.01
C ILE A 3 -55.16 -21.67 -21.31
N ARG A 4 -54.23 -20.99 -22.00
CA ARG A 4 -53.51 -21.56 -23.15
C ARG A 4 -52.11 -22.03 -22.72
N PRO A 5 -51.72 -23.28 -23.01
CA PRO A 5 -50.48 -23.86 -22.51
C PRO A 5 -49.23 -23.57 -23.36
N CYS A 6 -48.09 -23.70 -22.68
CA CYS A 6 -46.70 -23.53 -23.10
C CYS A 6 -46.30 -24.26 -24.40
N ARG A 7 -45.38 -23.65 -25.17
CA ARG A 7 -44.54 -24.37 -26.15
C ARG A 7 -43.07 -24.14 -25.83
N ARG A 8 -42.46 -25.11 -25.13
CA ARG A 8 -40.99 -25.25 -25.03
C ARG A 8 -40.48 -25.80 -26.37
N ARG A 9 -39.49 -25.14 -26.97
CA ARG A 9 -38.66 -25.75 -28.02
C ARG A 9 -37.34 -26.17 -27.38
N ALA A 10 -37.16 -27.47 -27.23
CA ALA A 10 -35.87 -28.08 -26.98
C ALA A 10 -35.17 -28.24 -28.34
N ALA A 11 -33.94 -27.74 -28.45
CA ALA A 11 -33.03 -28.13 -29.52
C ALA A 11 -32.01 -29.12 -28.94
N ARG A 12 -31.96 -30.32 -29.52
CA ARG A 12 -30.96 -31.34 -29.23
C ARG A 12 -29.96 -31.41 -30.39
N LEU A 13 -28.68 -31.52 -29.99
CA LEU A 13 -27.57 -32.28 -30.57
C LEU A 13 -27.14 -32.00 -32.02
N THR A 14 -25.85 -31.66 -32.17
CA THR A 14 -24.93 -32.50 -32.95
C THR A 14 -23.56 -32.55 -32.27
N ALA A 15 -23.13 -33.78 -32.00
CA ALA A 15 -21.75 -34.14 -31.70
C ALA A 15 -20.88 -34.02 -32.96
N GLY A 16 -19.59 -33.78 -32.78
CA GLY A 16 -18.61 -34.01 -33.84
C GLY A 16 -17.47 -32.99 -33.85
N ALA A 17 -16.34 -33.35 -33.23
CA ALA A 17 -15.05 -33.46 -33.91
C ALA A 17 -13.95 -33.60 -32.85
N LEU A 18 -13.50 -34.85 -32.70
CA LEU A 18 -12.19 -35.18 -32.14
C LEU A 18 -11.10 -34.53 -33.00
N LEU A 19 -10.13 -33.87 -32.36
CA LEU A 19 -8.77 -33.83 -32.89
C LEU A 19 -7.80 -33.91 -31.70
N ALA A 20 -7.29 -35.13 -31.48
CA ALA A 20 -6.15 -35.39 -30.66
C ALA A 20 -4.89 -34.94 -31.42
N LEU A 21 -4.09 -34.06 -30.83
CA LEU A 21 -2.75 -33.76 -31.32
C LEU A 21 -1.78 -34.24 -30.24
N GLN A 22 -1.14 -35.37 -30.55
CA GLN A 22 -0.03 -35.91 -29.78
C GLN A 22 1.13 -34.91 -29.80
N ILE A 23 1.66 -34.58 -28.63
CA ILE A 23 2.97 -33.94 -28.49
C ILE A 23 3.86 -34.98 -27.81
N SER A 24 4.80 -35.52 -28.57
CA SER A 24 5.84 -36.42 -28.08
C SER A 24 6.90 -35.64 -27.28
N PHE A 25 7.38 -36.32 -26.25
CA PHE A 25 8.45 -35.95 -25.32
C PHE A 25 9.78 -35.59 -26.00
N ILE A 26 10.47 -34.59 -25.48
CA ILE A 26 11.94 -34.59 -25.35
C ILE A 26 12.27 -34.21 -23.91
N ALA A 27 12.77 -35.18 -23.15
CA ALA A 27 13.47 -34.97 -21.90
C ALA A 27 14.94 -34.64 -22.21
N LEU A 28 15.48 -33.61 -21.57
CA LEU A 28 16.92 -33.40 -21.44
C LEU A 28 17.22 -33.27 -19.94
N ALA A 29 17.78 -34.34 -19.41
CA ALA A 29 18.52 -34.34 -18.17
C ALA A 29 19.84 -33.59 -18.37
N SER A 30 20.25 -32.82 -17.36
CA SER A 30 21.67 -32.54 -17.14
C SER A 30 21.93 -32.61 -15.66
N ASP A 31 22.75 -33.60 -15.29
CA ASP A 31 23.40 -33.76 -14.00
C ASP A 31 24.37 -32.61 -13.72
N GLY A 32 24.66 -32.37 -12.43
CA GLY A 32 25.68 -31.43 -12.00
C GLY A 32 25.73 -31.26 -10.48
N ASN A 33 26.57 -32.08 -9.86
CA ASN A 33 26.84 -32.31 -8.44
C ASN A 33 26.87 -31.10 -7.48
N ALA A 34 26.45 -31.40 -6.25
CA ALA A 34 26.80 -30.69 -5.03
C ALA A 34 28.26 -30.96 -4.61
N GLU A 35 28.96 -29.94 -4.13
CA GLU A 35 30.07 -30.09 -3.19
C GLU A 35 29.83 -29.22 -1.94
N ILE A 36 30.02 -29.86 -0.79
CA ILE A 36 30.00 -29.26 0.56
C ILE A 36 31.43 -28.88 0.91
N GLY A 37 31.67 -27.59 1.18
CA GLY A 37 32.88 -27.09 1.83
C GLY A 37 32.52 -26.43 3.17
N THR A 38 32.92 -27.04 4.28
CA THR A 38 32.78 -26.52 5.64
C THR A 38 33.97 -25.61 6.00
N ALA A 39 33.75 -24.37 6.43
CA ALA A 39 34.62 -23.62 7.36
C ALA A 39 33.95 -22.31 7.85
N ASN A 40 34.36 -21.87 9.04
CA ASN A 40 33.67 -20.93 9.95
C ASN A 40 33.74 -19.42 9.58
N SER A 41 32.70 -18.68 10.01
CA SER A 41 32.46 -17.23 10.28
C SER A 41 33.64 -16.23 10.43
N PRO A 42 33.41 -14.88 10.39
CA PRO A 42 32.12 -14.15 10.43
C PRO A 42 31.87 -13.07 9.35
N ALA A 43 30.58 -13.01 8.96
CA ALA A 43 29.78 -11.83 8.61
C ALA A 43 30.40 -10.69 7.77
N ALA A 44 30.62 -10.95 6.48
CA ALA A 44 30.44 -9.92 5.46
C ALA A 44 28.98 -9.99 4.96
N VAL A 45 28.19 -8.93 5.19
CA VAL A 45 26.88 -8.79 4.56
C VAL A 45 27.12 -8.55 3.07
N MET A 46 27.15 -9.64 2.30
CA MET A 46 27.09 -9.60 0.84
C MET A 46 25.71 -9.03 0.46
N ILE A 47 25.70 -7.83 -0.10
CA ILE A 47 24.57 -7.36 -0.89
C ILE A 47 24.54 -8.28 -2.11
N VAL A 48 23.67 -9.29 -2.08
CA VAL A 48 23.38 -10.11 -3.26
C VAL A 48 22.46 -9.26 -4.12
N ASP A 49 22.99 -8.76 -5.25
CA ASP A 49 22.16 -8.11 -6.26
C ASP A 49 20.98 -9.04 -6.61
N PRO A 50 19.73 -8.55 -6.62
CA PRO A 50 18.63 -9.36 -7.10
C PRO A 50 18.87 -9.70 -8.58
N PRO A 51 18.55 -10.92 -9.03
CA PRO A 51 18.71 -11.26 -10.43
C PRO A 51 17.89 -10.30 -11.29
N VAL A 52 18.56 -9.60 -12.21
CA VAL A 52 17.92 -8.86 -13.28
C VAL A 52 17.28 -9.88 -14.21
N VAL A 53 16.03 -10.25 -13.93
CA VAL A 53 15.24 -11.05 -14.86
C VAL A 53 14.81 -10.12 -16.00
N SER A 54 15.52 -10.25 -17.12
CA SER A 54 15.16 -9.62 -18.39
C SER A 54 13.80 -10.16 -18.84
N ALA A 55 12.74 -9.38 -18.63
CA ALA A 55 11.38 -9.74 -19.05
C ALA A 55 11.21 -9.56 -20.56
N ARG A 56 11.71 -10.52 -21.35
CA ARG A 56 11.26 -10.71 -22.74
C ARG A 56 9.96 -11.51 -22.74
N VAL A 57 8.85 -10.78 -22.92
CA VAL A 57 7.55 -11.12 -23.54
C VAL A 57 6.85 -12.43 -23.14
N ALA A 58 5.64 -12.29 -22.60
CA ALA A 58 4.42 -13.03 -23.00
C ALA A 58 3.20 -12.28 -22.41
N ARG A 59 2.37 -11.59 -23.19
CA ARG A 59 1.18 -12.10 -23.90
C ARG A 59 0.52 -13.30 -23.19
N ALA A 60 -0.78 -13.15 -22.94
CA ALA A 60 -1.69 -14.02 -22.17
C ALA A 60 -1.60 -13.81 -20.66
N GLY A 61 -2.59 -13.07 -20.14
CA GLY A 61 -2.72 -12.81 -18.71
C GLY A 61 -3.00 -14.09 -17.93
N LEU A 62 -2.10 -14.38 -17.00
CA LEU A 62 -2.30 -15.18 -15.79
C LEU A 62 -1.05 -14.90 -14.94
N TYR A 63 -1.15 -13.98 -13.98
CA TYR A 63 -0.12 -13.86 -12.97
C TYR A 63 -0.24 -15.08 -12.06
N ASP A 64 0.83 -15.87 -12.00
CA ASP A 64 0.95 -16.99 -11.07
C ASP A 64 0.72 -16.48 -9.64
N LEU A 65 -0.30 -17.00 -8.96
CA LEU A 65 -0.69 -16.61 -7.61
C LEU A 65 0.49 -16.77 -6.62
N GLY A 66 1.41 -17.70 -6.89
CA GLY A 66 2.61 -17.92 -6.09
C GLY A 66 3.58 -16.73 -6.09
N VAL A 67 3.71 -16.02 -7.22
CA VAL A 67 4.60 -14.85 -7.33
C VAL A 67 4.03 -13.65 -6.55
N LEU A 68 2.72 -13.47 -6.57
CA LEU A 68 2.04 -12.41 -5.82
C LEU A 68 2.04 -12.66 -4.32
N GLU A 69 1.89 -13.92 -3.89
CA GLU A 69 1.92 -14.29 -2.47
C GLU A 69 3.34 -14.19 -1.90
N THR A 70 4.35 -14.58 -2.68
CA THR A 70 5.77 -14.40 -2.32
C THR A 70 6.11 -12.92 -2.19
N ALA A 71 5.65 -12.07 -3.11
CA ALA A 71 5.83 -10.61 -3.01
C ALA A 71 5.11 -10.00 -1.78
N ARG A 72 3.94 -10.51 -1.40
CA ARG A 72 3.22 -10.11 -0.18
C ARG A 72 3.94 -10.53 1.10
N HIS A 73 4.47 -11.75 1.14
CA HIS A 73 5.26 -12.23 2.28
C HIS A 73 6.53 -11.40 2.45
N TYR A 74 7.24 -11.16 1.35
CA TYR A 74 8.46 -10.37 1.35
C TYR A 74 8.22 -8.92 1.81
N THR A 75 7.15 -8.28 1.34
CA THR A 75 6.80 -6.91 1.76
C THR A 75 6.36 -6.84 3.23
N ARG A 76 5.68 -7.86 3.76
CA ARG A 76 5.29 -7.92 5.18
C ARG A 76 6.49 -8.11 6.10
N ASP A 77 7.45 -8.95 5.70
CA ASP A 77 8.67 -9.18 6.48
C ASP A 77 9.59 -7.96 6.48
N LEU A 78 9.74 -7.28 5.33
CA LEU A 78 10.47 -6.01 5.26
C LEU A 78 9.81 -4.92 6.12
N TYR A 79 8.48 -4.83 6.11
CA TYR A 79 7.75 -3.89 6.96
C TYR A 79 7.96 -4.20 8.45
N ARG A 80 7.82 -5.47 8.87
CA ARG A 80 8.06 -5.90 10.25
C ARG A 80 9.50 -5.62 10.71
N ARG A 81 10.49 -5.90 9.87
CA ARG A 81 11.89 -5.57 10.16
C ARG A 81 12.10 -4.07 10.27
N SER A 82 11.43 -3.26 9.45
CA SER A 82 11.52 -1.80 9.54
C SER A 82 10.90 -1.24 10.83
N VAL A 83 9.83 -1.86 11.35
CA VAL A 83 9.20 -1.48 12.63
C VAL A 83 10.08 -1.91 13.80
N ALA A 84 10.59 -3.14 13.80
CA ALA A 84 11.50 -3.64 14.83
C ALA A 84 12.81 -2.84 14.91
N LEU A 85 13.34 -2.40 13.76
CA LEU A 85 14.52 -1.53 13.72
C LEU A 85 14.23 -0.13 14.28
N ARG A 86 13.01 0.40 14.13
CA ARG A 86 12.62 1.68 14.74
C ARG A 86 12.48 1.56 16.25
N GLU A 87 11.84 0.50 16.74
CA GLU A 87 11.72 0.21 18.17
C GLU A 87 13.10 -0.02 18.83
N ALA A 88 14.02 -0.70 18.14
CA ALA A 88 15.39 -0.90 18.62
C ALA A 88 16.20 0.41 18.70
N VAL A 89 15.97 1.36 17.80
CA VAL A 89 16.60 2.69 17.82
C VAL A 89 16.01 3.58 18.92
N ASP A 90 14.70 3.45 19.19
CA ASP A 90 14.04 4.18 20.28
C ASP A 90 14.46 3.66 21.67
N LEU A 91 14.84 2.38 21.80
CA LEU A 91 15.36 1.81 23.05
C LEU A 91 16.80 2.24 23.36
N ASP A 92 17.64 2.46 22.34
CA ASP A 92 19.05 2.86 22.51
C ASP A 92 19.18 4.34 22.95
N THR A 93 18.21 5.19 22.60
CA THR A 93 18.20 6.61 22.98
C THR A 93 17.72 6.87 24.42
N GLY A 94 17.03 5.92 25.06
CA GLY A 94 16.54 6.03 26.43
C GLY A 94 17.54 5.64 27.53
N LEU A 95 18.72 5.14 27.18
CA LEU A 95 19.72 4.60 28.12
C LEU A 95 20.81 5.60 28.54
N TRP A 96 20.87 6.79 27.93
CA TRP A 96 21.94 7.78 28.21
C TRP A 96 21.58 8.86 29.24
N GLU A 97 20.35 8.88 29.77
CA GLU A 97 19.87 9.98 30.62
C GLU A 97 19.80 9.66 32.13
N ARG A 98 20.29 8.49 32.53
CA ARG A 98 20.48 8.12 33.93
C ARG A 98 21.84 7.46 34.06
N GLU A 99 22.87 8.23 34.41
CA GLU A 99 23.91 7.90 35.39
C GLU A 99 24.80 9.14 35.55
N GLY A 100 24.50 9.96 36.56
CA GLY A 100 25.40 11.01 37.01
C GLY A 100 26.34 10.45 38.06
N LEU A 101 27.64 10.32 37.75
CA LEU A 101 28.71 10.14 38.73
C LEU A 101 30.01 10.82 38.27
N SER A 102 30.71 11.33 39.27
CA SER A 102 31.75 12.36 39.31
C SER A 102 33.12 12.02 38.69
N GLU A 103 33.80 13.09 38.30
CA GLU A 103 35.16 13.19 37.73
C GLU A 103 36.28 12.92 38.74
N PRO A 104 37.39 12.25 38.32
CA PRO A 104 38.69 12.49 38.92
C PRO A 104 39.72 13.00 37.90
N GLN A 105 40.51 13.97 38.39
CA GLN A 105 41.55 14.74 37.70
C GLN A 105 42.63 13.88 37.03
N ARG A 106 43.10 14.30 35.84
CA ARG A 106 44.33 13.79 35.19
C ARG A 106 45.40 14.88 35.10
N PRO A 107 46.69 14.52 35.20
CA PRO A 107 47.79 15.48 35.06
C PRO A 107 48.13 15.78 33.60
N VAL A 108 48.80 16.92 33.47
CA VAL A 108 49.22 17.65 32.27
C VAL A 108 50.14 16.82 31.36
N GLY A 109 49.90 16.87 30.04
CA GLY A 109 50.76 16.27 29.02
C GLY A 109 50.23 16.54 27.61
N GLU A 110 50.85 17.51 26.96
CA GLU A 110 50.45 18.17 25.71
C GLU A 110 50.69 17.30 24.45
N SER A 111 49.67 17.16 23.59
CA SER A 111 49.89 17.08 22.13
C SER A 111 48.62 17.47 21.38
N ARG A 112 48.77 18.54 20.60
CA ARG A 112 47.76 19.18 19.76
C ARG A 112 47.38 18.27 18.59
N VAL A 113 46.35 17.45 18.75
CA VAL A 113 45.68 16.78 17.63
C VAL A 113 44.46 17.60 17.23
N ARG A 114 44.43 18.03 15.96
CA ARG A 114 43.31 18.74 15.34
C ARG A 114 42.02 17.96 15.59
N LYS A 115 41.05 18.58 16.27
CA LYS A 115 39.67 18.07 16.33
C LYS A 115 39.10 18.14 14.91
N SER A 116 39.22 17.04 14.16
CA SER A 116 38.34 16.79 13.03
C SER A 116 36.93 16.74 13.59
N GLN A 117 36.15 17.79 13.38
CA GLN A 117 34.71 17.75 13.60
C GLN A 117 34.17 16.60 12.74
N VAL A 118 33.89 15.47 13.38
CA VAL A 118 33.03 14.45 12.81
C VAL A 118 31.66 15.12 12.74
N GLN A 119 31.37 15.72 11.59
CA GLN A 119 30.01 16.06 11.21
C GLN A 119 29.27 14.72 11.14
N THR A 120 28.64 14.35 12.25
CA THR A 120 27.57 13.36 12.24
C THR A 120 26.45 13.97 11.42
N SER A 121 26.53 13.76 10.10
CA SER A 121 25.44 13.98 9.17
C SER A 121 24.31 13.07 9.65
N ALA A 122 23.41 13.64 10.45
CA ALA A 122 22.10 13.08 10.69
C ALA A 122 21.50 12.92 9.29
N ARG A 123 21.58 11.70 8.74
CA ARG A 123 20.91 11.32 7.51
C ARG A 123 19.45 11.62 7.74
N THR A 124 19.01 12.78 7.24
CA THR A 124 17.60 13.10 7.10
C THR A 124 17.03 11.93 6.34
N ALA A 125 16.25 11.08 7.01
CA ALA A 125 15.59 9.95 6.37
C ALA A 125 14.78 10.54 5.22
N HIS A 126 15.31 10.44 4.00
CA HIS A 126 14.65 10.96 2.82
C HIS A 126 13.39 10.12 2.69
N ARG A 127 12.22 10.69 3.07
CA ARG A 127 10.92 10.03 2.92
C ARG A 127 10.81 9.71 1.43
N LEU A 128 11.00 8.44 1.08
CA LEU A 128 10.89 8.01 -0.31
C LEU A 128 9.56 8.53 -0.84
N PRO A 129 9.53 9.19 -2.01
CA PRO A 129 8.29 9.71 -2.55
C PRO A 129 7.30 8.54 -2.64
N SER A 130 6.08 8.74 -2.14
CA SER A 130 5.09 7.67 -2.17
C SER A 130 4.86 7.23 -3.61
N VAL A 131 5.00 5.93 -3.86
CA VAL A 131 4.69 5.34 -5.17
C VAL A 131 3.25 5.74 -5.54
N ARG A 132 3.06 6.13 -6.80
CA ARG A 132 1.76 6.52 -7.35
C ARG A 132 1.25 5.47 -8.30
N MET A 133 -0.05 5.26 -8.29
CA MET A 133 -0.70 4.18 -9.02
C MET A 133 -1.50 4.71 -10.21
N ALA A 134 -1.55 3.92 -11.28
CA ALA A 134 -2.54 4.12 -12.34
C ALA A 134 -3.95 3.82 -11.82
N HIS A 135 -4.96 4.46 -12.39
CA HIS A 135 -6.35 4.29 -11.96
C HIS A 135 -6.79 2.81 -11.96
N THR A 136 -6.48 2.07 -13.04
CA THR A 136 -6.90 0.67 -13.21
C THR A 136 -6.31 -0.22 -12.13
N GLN A 137 -5.05 0.00 -11.76
CA GLN A 137 -4.36 -0.74 -10.70
C GLN A 137 -4.99 -0.46 -9.33
N ALA A 138 -5.22 0.82 -9.00
CA ALA A 138 -5.87 1.21 -7.76
C ALA A 138 -7.29 0.63 -7.66
N ALA A 139 -8.10 0.75 -8.72
CA ALA A 139 -9.46 0.23 -8.79
C ALA A 139 -9.51 -1.30 -8.61
N GLN A 140 -8.54 -2.03 -9.18
CA GLN A 140 -8.42 -3.47 -8.99
C GLN A 140 -8.13 -3.85 -7.53
N LEU A 141 -7.18 -3.16 -6.87
CA LEU A 141 -6.87 -3.39 -5.46
C LEU A 141 -8.09 -3.13 -4.56
N LEU A 142 -8.77 -2.00 -4.78
CA LEU A 142 -9.98 -1.64 -4.03
C LEU A 142 -11.08 -2.71 -4.20
N LYS A 143 -11.30 -3.17 -5.44
CA LYS A 143 -12.27 -4.22 -5.74
C LYS A 143 -11.92 -5.55 -5.07
N GLN A 144 -10.65 -5.97 -5.13
CA GLN A 144 -10.17 -7.20 -4.48
C GLN A 144 -10.34 -7.13 -2.95
N ALA A 145 -10.21 -5.95 -2.36
CA ALA A 145 -10.45 -5.71 -0.94
C ALA A 145 -11.94 -5.53 -0.57
N GLY A 146 -12.86 -5.64 -1.55
CA GLY A 146 -14.30 -5.52 -1.30
C GLY A 146 -14.78 -4.08 -1.09
N LEU A 147 -14.04 -3.08 -1.57
CA LEU A 147 -14.48 -1.69 -1.65
C LEU A 147 -15.22 -1.44 -2.96
N GLY A 148 -16.25 -0.61 -2.89
CA GLY A 148 -16.91 -0.06 -4.07
C GLY A 148 -16.18 1.19 -4.59
N TRP A 149 -16.44 1.51 -5.86
CA TRP A 149 -16.07 2.77 -6.48
C TRP A 149 -17.24 3.26 -7.33
N LYS A 150 -17.52 4.56 -7.31
CA LYS A 150 -18.61 5.15 -8.08
C LYS A 150 -18.24 6.55 -8.54
N SER A 151 -18.38 6.78 -9.85
CA SER A 151 -18.26 8.08 -10.50
C SER A 151 -19.61 8.58 -10.98
N SER A 152 -19.98 9.80 -10.61
CA SER A 152 -21.22 10.44 -11.04
C SER A 152 -21.21 10.71 -12.55
N GLY A 153 -20.06 11.14 -13.09
CA GLY A 153 -19.82 11.33 -14.52
C GLY A 153 -19.53 10.06 -15.32
N ARG A 154 -19.56 8.88 -14.67
CA ARG A 154 -19.27 7.57 -15.30
C ARG A 154 -17.92 7.54 -16.03
N CYS A 155 -16.93 8.22 -15.46
CA CYS A 155 -15.61 8.41 -16.03
C CYS A 155 -14.53 8.37 -14.95
N THR A 156 -13.27 8.25 -15.38
CA THR A 156 -12.08 8.07 -14.53
C THR A 156 -11.01 9.12 -14.79
N SER A 157 -11.27 10.07 -15.70
CA SER A 157 -10.31 11.11 -16.09
C SER A 157 -10.04 12.06 -14.92
N ARG A 158 -8.76 12.24 -14.62
CA ARG A 158 -8.29 13.18 -13.59
C ARG A 158 -8.55 14.64 -13.95
N GLY A 159 -8.58 14.95 -15.24
CA GLY A 159 -8.83 16.31 -15.75
C GLY A 159 -10.30 16.74 -15.72
N ASN A 160 -11.21 15.92 -15.18
CA ASN A 160 -12.64 16.22 -15.16
C ASN A 160 -13.21 16.02 -13.75
N GLY A 161 -13.65 17.11 -13.11
CA GLY A 161 -14.19 17.10 -11.75
C GLY A 161 -15.55 16.42 -11.57
N ARG A 162 -16.16 15.90 -12.65
CA ARG A 162 -17.32 15.00 -12.57
C ARG A 162 -16.93 13.52 -12.51
N CYS A 163 -15.66 13.20 -12.74
CA CYS A 163 -15.15 11.84 -12.62
C CYS A 163 -14.74 11.55 -11.17
N THR A 164 -14.59 10.26 -10.86
CA THR A 164 -13.87 9.82 -9.65
C THR A 164 -12.55 9.23 -10.11
N SER A 165 -11.52 10.05 -10.25
CA SER A 165 -10.23 9.54 -10.71
C SER A 165 -9.47 8.88 -9.57
N LEU A 166 -8.70 7.85 -9.89
CA LEU A 166 -7.70 7.27 -8.99
C LEU A 166 -6.32 7.38 -9.62
N GLU A 167 -6.21 8.16 -10.70
CA GLU A 167 -4.98 8.29 -11.46
C GLU A 167 -3.95 9.05 -10.62
N ALA A 168 -2.75 8.49 -10.50
CA ALA A 168 -1.68 9.00 -9.67
C ALA A 168 -2.07 9.20 -8.19
N VAL A 169 -3.01 8.40 -7.68
CA VAL A 169 -3.25 8.25 -6.24
C VAL A 169 -2.02 7.62 -5.57
N ARG A 170 -1.75 7.96 -4.31
CA ARG A 170 -0.65 7.36 -3.55
C ARG A 170 -0.99 5.90 -3.22
N THR A 171 -0.03 4.99 -3.37
CA THR A 171 -0.18 3.60 -2.92
C THR A 171 -0.54 3.52 -1.44
N GLU A 172 0.05 4.39 -0.62
CA GLU A 172 -0.25 4.48 0.81
C GLU A 172 -1.73 4.83 1.05
N THR A 173 -2.27 5.84 0.34
CA THR A 173 -3.70 6.22 0.45
C THR A 173 -4.63 5.05 0.08
N VAL A 174 -4.30 4.27 -0.94
CA VAL A 174 -5.08 3.07 -1.33
C VAL A 174 -5.02 2.00 -0.24
N ASN A 175 -3.82 1.73 0.32
CA ASN A 175 -3.68 0.75 1.38
C ASN A 175 -4.45 1.16 2.64
N ARG A 176 -4.36 2.43 3.04
CA ARG A 176 -5.02 2.92 4.26
C ARG A 176 -6.55 2.92 4.17
N VAL A 177 -7.13 3.15 2.99
CA VAL A 177 -8.59 2.99 2.83
C VAL A 177 -9.01 1.50 2.80
N ILE A 178 -8.12 0.60 2.36
CA ILE A 178 -8.32 -0.84 2.50
C ILE A 178 -8.29 -1.26 3.97
N ASP A 179 -7.37 -0.72 4.75
CA ASP A 179 -7.29 -0.96 6.20
C ASP A 179 -8.55 -0.45 6.90
N LEU A 180 -9.01 0.77 6.59
CA LEU A 180 -10.30 1.29 7.07
C LEU A 180 -11.45 0.32 6.78
N LYS A 181 -11.53 -0.24 5.56
CA LYS A 181 -12.55 -1.22 5.19
C LYS A 181 -12.44 -2.50 6.03
N ARG A 182 -11.24 -2.99 6.29
CA ARG A 182 -10.98 -4.22 7.07
C ARG A 182 -11.30 -4.04 8.55
N GLU A 183 -10.84 -2.94 9.14
CA GLU A 183 -11.00 -2.63 10.55
C GLU A 183 -12.46 -2.31 10.89
N SER A 184 -13.10 -1.46 10.08
CA SER A 184 -14.51 -1.10 10.28
C SER A 184 -15.48 -2.24 9.95
N LYS A 185 -15.09 -3.17 9.06
CA LYS A 185 -15.95 -4.19 8.44
C LYS A 185 -17.17 -3.60 7.71
N CYS A 186 -17.23 -2.28 7.54
CA CYS A 186 -18.36 -1.58 6.95
C CYS A 186 -18.31 -1.59 5.42
N PRO A 187 -19.43 -1.46 4.70
CA PRO A 187 -19.40 -1.08 3.30
C PRO A 187 -18.70 0.26 3.12
N VAL A 188 -17.72 0.33 2.22
CA VAL A 188 -17.00 1.56 1.86
C VAL A 188 -17.06 1.70 0.34
N VAL A 189 -17.47 2.88 -0.14
CA VAL A 189 -17.58 3.20 -1.56
C VAL A 189 -16.86 4.50 -1.83
N ILE A 190 -15.81 4.46 -2.64
CA ILE A 190 -15.07 5.65 -3.07
C ILE A 190 -15.92 6.45 -4.06
N THR A 191 -16.04 7.75 -3.84
CA THR A 191 -16.83 8.67 -4.67
C THR A 191 -16.05 9.88 -5.17
N GLY A 192 -14.87 10.13 -4.64
CA GLY A 192 -13.96 11.19 -5.05
C GLY A 192 -12.52 10.73 -4.86
N GLY A 193 -11.62 11.22 -5.69
CA GLY A 193 -10.21 10.84 -5.66
C GLY A 193 -9.34 11.95 -6.17
N THR A 194 -8.59 11.73 -7.25
CA THR A 194 -7.53 12.65 -7.70
C THR A 194 -7.99 13.67 -8.74
N GLU A 195 -9.27 13.67 -9.10
CA GLU A 195 -9.83 14.61 -10.07
C GLU A 195 -9.63 16.08 -9.71
N VAL A 196 -9.66 16.96 -10.72
CA VAL A 196 -9.67 18.41 -10.54
C VAL A 196 -10.99 18.89 -9.91
N GLY A 197 -11.01 20.10 -9.37
CA GLY A 197 -12.19 20.72 -8.75
C GLY A 197 -12.13 20.78 -7.21
N HIS A 198 -11.11 20.15 -6.61
CA HIS A 198 -10.82 20.21 -5.18
C HIS A 198 -9.81 21.31 -4.84
N ALA A 199 -9.78 21.73 -3.57
CA ALA A 199 -8.82 22.71 -3.08
C ALA A 199 -7.36 22.22 -3.29
N PRO A 200 -6.45 23.10 -3.77
CA PRO A 200 -5.05 22.74 -3.95
C PRO A 200 -4.31 22.65 -2.60
N GLY A 201 -3.11 22.09 -2.64
CA GLY A 201 -2.22 22.03 -1.48
C GLY A 201 -1.39 20.74 -1.45
N LEU A 202 -0.45 20.67 -0.50
CA LEU A 202 0.40 19.49 -0.31
C LEU A 202 -0.42 18.24 -0.01
N TYR A 203 -1.38 18.36 0.90
CA TYR A 203 -2.28 17.30 1.36
C TYR A 203 -3.65 17.36 0.65
N SER A 204 -3.62 17.32 -0.68
CA SER A 204 -4.80 17.50 -1.54
C SER A 204 -5.27 16.21 -2.22
N HIS A 205 -6.49 16.25 -2.75
CA HIS A 205 -7.04 15.26 -3.68
C HIS A 205 -6.12 15.05 -4.89
N TYR A 206 -5.77 16.13 -5.59
CA TYR A 206 -4.87 16.06 -6.73
C TYR A 206 -3.49 15.49 -6.32
N GLY A 207 -2.98 15.83 -5.13
CA GLY A 207 -1.74 15.23 -4.61
C GLY A 207 -1.78 13.72 -4.37
N GLY A 208 -2.99 13.13 -4.35
CA GLY A 208 -3.25 11.71 -4.07
C GLY A 208 -3.32 11.39 -2.58
N TYR A 209 -3.42 12.41 -1.72
CA TYR A 209 -3.45 12.26 -0.25
C TYR A 209 -4.86 12.06 0.31
N LYS A 210 -5.88 12.41 -0.47
CA LYS A 210 -7.27 12.36 -0.06
C LYS A 210 -8.11 11.42 -0.92
N LEU A 211 -9.14 10.85 -0.30
CA LEU A 211 -10.22 10.14 -0.98
C LEU A 211 -11.55 10.53 -0.34
N ASP A 212 -12.59 10.67 -1.17
CA ASP A 212 -13.95 10.84 -0.66
C ASP A 212 -14.64 9.49 -0.65
N ILE A 213 -15.34 9.20 0.45
CA ILE A 213 -16.21 8.02 0.55
C ILE A 213 -17.66 8.39 0.79
N LYS A 214 -18.55 7.57 0.23
CA LYS A 214 -19.98 7.69 0.48
C LYS A 214 -20.27 7.44 1.97
N PRO A 215 -21.01 8.35 2.64
CA PRO A 215 -21.36 8.15 4.02
C PRO A 215 -22.44 7.07 4.10
N ASN A 216 -22.30 6.20 5.09
CA ASN A 216 -23.37 5.31 5.53
C ASN A 216 -23.31 5.19 7.05
N GLN A 217 -24.38 4.64 7.64
CA GLN A 217 -24.52 4.57 9.09
C GLN A 217 -23.42 3.74 9.75
N CYS A 218 -22.95 2.65 9.12
CA CYS A 218 -21.90 1.80 9.65
C CYS A 218 -20.58 2.57 9.74
N ILE A 219 -20.07 3.07 8.60
CA ILE A 219 -18.76 3.71 8.56
C ILE A 219 -18.74 5.02 9.36
N SER A 220 -19.86 5.75 9.38
CA SER A 220 -19.94 7.01 10.13
C SER A 220 -19.97 6.77 11.64
N ARG A 221 -20.54 5.66 12.11
CA ARG A 221 -20.49 5.27 13.53
C ARG A 221 -19.08 4.85 13.92
N TYR A 222 -18.47 3.96 13.12
CA TYR A 222 -17.10 3.51 13.32
C TYR A 222 -16.12 4.69 13.42
N ILE A 223 -16.15 5.62 12.46
CA ILE A 223 -15.25 6.77 12.48
C ILE A 223 -15.43 7.61 13.77
N LYS A 224 -16.68 7.82 14.19
CA LYS A 224 -16.99 8.63 15.38
C LYS A 224 -16.70 7.91 16.70
N SER A 225 -16.68 6.58 16.72
CA SER A 225 -16.35 5.80 17.92
C SER A 225 -14.85 5.62 18.08
N GLU A 226 -14.15 5.32 16.99
CA GLU A 226 -12.72 4.99 17.05
C GLU A 226 -11.82 6.21 17.04
N PHE A 227 -12.24 7.30 16.39
CA PHE A 227 -11.39 8.48 16.23
C PHE A 227 -11.92 9.67 17.03
N PRO A 228 -11.06 10.33 17.82
CA PRO A 228 -11.48 11.47 18.62
C PRO A 228 -11.88 12.63 17.71
N TYR A 229 -12.90 13.37 18.15
CA TYR A 229 -13.23 14.66 17.57
C TYR A 229 -12.07 15.63 17.79
N GLN A 230 -11.67 16.33 16.74
CA GLN A 230 -10.57 17.32 16.79
C GLN A 230 -11.13 18.74 16.90
N ARG A 231 -11.88 19.17 15.88
CA ARG A 231 -12.49 20.50 15.77
C ARG A 231 -13.53 20.51 14.65
N THR A 232 -14.23 21.62 14.52
CA THR A 232 -15.03 21.93 13.34
C THR A 232 -14.24 22.84 12.41
N ARG A 233 -14.15 22.50 11.13
CA ARG A 233 -13.49 23.32 10.10
C ARG A 233 -14.35 24.55 9.78
N GLY A 234 -13.76 25.58 9.17
CA GLY A 234 -14.45 26.85 8.88
C GLY A 234 -15.70 26.75 8.00
N ASP A 235 -15.88 25.64 7.27
CA ASP A 235 -17.07 25.34 6.48
C ASP A 235 -18.12 24.49 7.22
N GLY A 236 -17.94 24.29 8.53
CA GLY A 236 -18.86 23.54 9.37
C GLY A 236 -18.64 22.03 9.40
N ALA A 237 -17.66 21.48 8.66
CA ALA A 237 -17.37 20.05 8.68
C ALA A 237 -16.68 19.64 10.00
N PRO A 238 -17.26 18.75 10.83
CA PRO A 238 -16.57 18.23 12.01
C PRO A 238 -15.46 17.27 11.57
N LEU A 239 -14.30 17.41 12.21
CA LEU A 239 -13.10 16.62 11.97
C LEU A 239 -12.93 15.58 13.07
N TYR A 240 -12.63 14.35 12.67
CA TYR A 240 -12.26 13.23 13.53
C TYR A 240 -10.92 12.69 13.07
N GLY A 241 -10.10 12.14 13.96
CA GLY A 241 -8.85 11.48 13.55
C GLY A 241 -7.68 11.71 14.48
N ASP A 242 -6.50 11.44 13.95
CA ASP A 242 -5.22 11.51 14.64
C ASP A 242 -4.18 12.31 13.81
N SER A 243 -2.89 12.12 14.08
CA SER A 243 -1.80 12.78 13.37
C SER A 243 -1.57 12.27 11.95
N GLN A 244 -2.05 11.06 11.62
CA GLN A 244 -1.86 10.39 10.33
C GLN A 244 -3.11 10.47 9.44
N THR A 245 -4.29 10.55 10.05
CA THR A 245 -5.59 10.44 9.37
C THR A 245 -6.55 11.49 9.86
N VAL A 246 -7.20 12.19 8.95
CA VAL A 246 -8.26 13.13 9.30
C VAL A 246 -9.49 12.81 8.45
N TYR A 247 -10.61 12.58 9.12
CA TYR A 247 -11.92 12.36 8.54
C TYR A 247 -12.75 13.63 8.70
N ALA A 248 -13.02 14.34 7.60
CA ALA A 248 -13.91 15.48 7.58
C ALA A 248 -15.31 15.04 7.16
N ARG A 249 -16.30 15.20 8.04
CA ARG A 249 -17.70 14.93 7.67
C ARG A 249 -18.27 16.13 6.93
N GLU A 250 -18.25 16.08 5.61
CA GLU A 250 -18.97 17.05 4.79
C GLU A 250 -20.45 16.68 4.68
N SER A 251 -21.27 17.47 3.98
CA SER A 251 -22.71 17.23 3.90
C SER A 251 -23.06 15.85 3.29
N ASN A 252 -22.44 15.51 2.15
CA ASN A 252 -22.79 14.33 1.35
C ASN A 252 -21.67 13.27 1.24
N HIS A 253 -20.50 13.50 1.82
CA HIS A 253 -19.38 12.55 1.85
C HIS A 253 -18.52 12.68 3.11
N TRP A 254 -17.57 11.75 3.26
CA TRP A 254 -16.42 11.88 4.13
C TRP A 254 -15.21 12.20 3.26
N ASP A 255 -14.57 13.35 3.47
CA ASP A 255 -13.27 13.71 2.89
C ASP A 255 -12.19 13.20 3.85
N ILE A 256 -11.41 12.22 3.40
CA ILE A 256 -10.43 11.52 4.24
C ILE A 256 -9.03 11.87 3.77
N LEU A 257 -8.27 12.51 4.65
CA LEU A 257 -6.84 12.77 4.46
C LEU A 257 -6.00 11.65 5.08
N PHE A 258 -5.06 11.12 4.29
CA PHE A 258 -4.02 10.19 4.70
C PHE A 258 -2.64 10.85 4.50
N ARG A 259 -1.90 11.17 5.58
CA ARG A 259 -0.66 11.99 5.53
C ARG A 259 0.61 11.25 5.06
#